data_AF-A0A176RUN1-F1
#
_entry.id   AF-A0A176RUN1-F1
#
_cell.length_a   1.000
_cell.length_b   1.000
_cell.length_c   1.000
_cell.angle_alpha   90.00
_cell.angle_beta   90.00
_cell.angle_gamma   90.00
#
_symmetry.space_group_name_H-M   'P 1'
#
loop_
_entity.id
_entity.type
_entity.pdbx_description
1 polymer ?
#
loop_
_entity_poly.entity_id
_entity_poly.type
_entity_poly.pdbx_seq_one_letter_code
_entity_poly.pdbx_strand_id
1 'polypeptide(L)'
;MKRLTIGLVAEGPTDSLLLGALIDMLLRGKHHYIEIQPKPSKTGAFGEYGGGWHGVRAWCQTLAKDSQKLKAHFEPLDMLIIHIDADVARENEINCAMPCPPAQDTCEALAQQVMNWLGHSVTEDKLVLCIPADNTEAWILAAHDTQTTYHAPPDKPLECVQKPDMIISNQRYKKPRRLLRTKEGKPKKTKRDYQ
;
A
#
# COMPACT_ATOMS: atom_id res chain seq x y z
N MET A 1 0.57 -10.41 -27.70
CA MET A 1 1.04 -9.59 -26.56
C MET A 1 1.39 -10.51 -25.41
N LYS A 2 2.61 -10.39 -24.86
CA LYS A 2 3.07 -11.15 -23.69
C LYS A 2 2.19 -10.78 -22.48
N ARG A 3 1.85 -11.75 -21.64
CA ARG A 3 1.17 -11.51 -20.35
C ARG A 3 2.23 -11.01 -19.36
N LEU A 4 2.02 -9.85 -18.75
CA LEU A 4 2.93 -9.31 -17.74
C LEU A 4 2.79 -10.06 -16.41
N THR A 5 3.91 -10.35 -15.75
CA THR A 5 3.95 -10.92 -14.39
C THR A 5 4.37 -9.84 -13.40
N ILE A 6 3.47 -9.49 -12.47
CA ILE A 6 3.67 -8.41 -11.50
C ILE A 6 3.70 -9.01 -10.10
N GLY A 7 4.81 -8.80 -9.38
CA GLY A 7 4.94 -9.18 -7.98
C GLY A 7 4.40 -8.07 -7.08
N LEU A 8 3.64 -8.43 -6.04
CA LEU A 8 3.11 -7.50 -5.04
C LEU A 8 3.66 -7.83 -3.65
N VAL A 9 4.26 -6.83 -3.01
CA VAL A 9 4.62 -6.82 -1.58
C VAL A 9 3.86 -5.64 -0.97
N ALA A 10 2.92 -5.92 -0.07
CA ALA A 10 2.07 -4.91 0.55
C ALA A 10 1.99 -5.10 2.07
N GLU A 11 1.49 -4.09 2.77
CA GLU A 11 1.26 -4.18 4.22
C GLU A 11 0.17 -5.19 4.56
N GLY A 12 -0.92 -5.20 3.81
CA GLY A 12 -2.07 -6.04 4.07
C GLY A 12 -2.76 -6.57 2.81
N PRO A 13 -3.63 -7.60 2.98
CA PRO A 13 -4.41 -8.16 1.88
C PRO A 13 -5.39 -7.17 1.23
N THR A 14 -5.88 -6.19 1.99
CA THR A 14 -6.76 -5.14 1.45
C THR A 14 -5.99 -4.23 0.50
N ASP A 15 -4.75 -3.91 0.82
CA ASP A 15 -3.87 -3.07 0.01
C ASP A 15 -3.50 -3.78 -1.29
N SER A 16 -3.15 -5.07 -1.22
CA SER A 16 -2.96 -5.92 -2.41
C SER A 16 -4.17 -5.87 -3.36
N LEU A 17 -5.39 -5.94 -2.81
CA LEU A 17 -6.63 -5.91 -3.60
C LEU A 17 -6.84 -4.54 -4.26
N LEU A 18 -6.60 -3.45 -3.53
CA LEU A 18 -6.73 -2.10 -4.07
C LEU A 18 -5.68 -1.85 -5.17
N LEU A 19 -4.44 -2.26 -4.95
CA LEU A 19 -3.37 -2.16 -5.95
C LEU A 19 -3.71 -2.97 -7.20
N GLY A 20 -4.20 -4.20 -7.05
CA GLY A 20 -4.67 -5.00 -8.18
C GLY A 20 -5.73 -4.26 -9.00
N ALA A 21 -6.73 -3.67 -8.35
CA ALA A 21 -7.77 -2.90 -9.05
C ALA A 21 -7.20 -1.64 -9.75
N LEU A 22 -6.23 -0.96 -9.14
CA LEU A 22 -5.57 0.21 -9.73
C LEU A 22 -4.73 -0.20 -10.96
N ILE A 23 -3.96 -1.27 -10.84
CA ILE A 23 -3.12 -1.79 -11.91
C ILE A 23 -3.99 -2.31 -13.07
N ASP A 24 -5.08 -3.02 -12.79
CA ASP A 24 -6.05 -3.46 -13.81
C ASP A 24 -6.59 -2.27 -14.63
N MET A 25 -6.82 -1.13 -13.98
CA MET A 25 -7.29 0.09 -14.62
C MET A 25 -6.22 0.77 -15.48
N LEU A 26 -4.99 0.84 -14.96
CA LEU A 26 -3.85 1.49 -15.64
C LEU A 26 -3.31 0.64 -16.80
N LEU A 27 -3.12 -0.66 -16.57
CA LEU A 27 -2.60 -1.62 -17.53
C LEU A 27 -3.76 -2.31 -18.26
N ARG A 28 -4.23 -1.70 -19.36
CA ARG A 28 -5.28 -2.27 -20.24
C ARG A 28 -4.90 -3.57 -20.97
N GLY A 29 -3.74 -4.17 -20.67
CA GLY A 29 -3.22 -5.39 -21.29
C GLY A 29 -3.38 -6.63 -20.41
N LYS A 30 -3.02 -7.82 -20.91
CA LYS A 30 -3.06 -9.06 -20.12
C LYS A 30 -1.94 -9.05 -19.07
N HIS A 31 -2.27 -9.27 -17.81
CA HIS A 31 -1.30 -9.39 -16.73
C HIS A 31 -1.73 -10.43 -15.67
N HIS A 32 -0.87 -10.69 -14.71
CA HIS A 32 -1.07 -11.59 -13.58
C HIS A 32 -0.33 -11.07 -12.36
N TYR A 33 -0.95 -11.21 -11.20
CA TYR A 33 -0.37 -10.84 -9.91
C TYR A 33 0.18 -12.07 -9.19
N ILE A 34 1.38 -11.93 -8.66
CA ILE A 34 1.94 -12.84 -7.67
C ILE A 34 1.97 -12.08 -6.35
N GLU A 35 1.10 -12.45 -5.40
CA GLU A 35 1.18 -11.93 -4.04
C GLU A 35 2.39 -12.57 -3.34
N ILE A 36 3.41 -11.76 -3.12
CA ILE A 36 4.68 -12.19 -2.53
C ILE A 36 4.61 -12.03 -1.00
N GLN A 37 3.99 -10.95 -0.52
CA GLN A 37 3.84 -10.62 0.89
C GLN A 37 2.63 -9.65 1.05
N PRO A 38 1.72 -9.87 2.02
CA PRO A 38 1.66 -11.01 2.94
C PRO A 38 1.16 -12.27 2.25
N LYS A 39 1.89 -13.40 2.35
CA LYS A 39 1.33 -14.69 1.91
C LYS A 39 0.22 -15.13 2.88
N PRO A 40 -0.93 -15.59 2.40
CA PRO A 40 -1.93 -16.19 3.27
C PRO A 40 -1.34 -17.45 3.94
N SER A 41 -1.29 -17.49 5.27
CA SER A 41 -0.97 -18.74 5.96
C SER A 41 -2.16 -19.70 5.83
N LYS A 42 -1.91 -21.02 5.91
CA LYS A 42 -2.96 -22.05 5.92
C LYS A 42 -3.99 -21.88 7.05
N THR A 43 -3.68 -21.07 8.06
CA THR A 43 -4.53 -20.80 9.23
C THR A 43 -5.19 -19.43 9.20
N GLY A 44 -5.04 -18.66 8.11
CA GLY A 44 -5.60 -17.31 7.99
C GLY A 44 -4.81 -16.24 8.76
N ALA A 45 -3.62 -16.56 9.25
CA ALA A 45 -2.67 -15.58 9.76
C ALA A 45 -1.87 -14.94 8.60
N PHE A 46 -1.27 -13.79 8.85
CA PHE A 46 -0.30 -13.21 7.94
C PHE A 46 0.91 -14.15 7.79
N GLY A 47 1.55 -14.15 6.61
CA GLY A 47 2.56 -15.13 6.20
C GLY A 47 3.85 -15.16 7.03
N GLU A 48 4.93 -15.74 6.48
CA GLU A 48 6.22 -15.92 7.17
C GLU A 48 6.74 -14.65 7.86
N TYR A 49 6.53 -13.48 7.25
CA TYR A 49 7.00 -12.19 7.77
C TYR A 49 5.95 -11.42 8.60
N GLY A 50 4.77 -11.99 8.81
CA GLY A 50 3.65 -11.27 9.42
C GLY A 50 2.95 -10.31 8.46
N GLY A 51 2.21 -9.34 9.00
CA GLY A 51 1.51 -8.30 8.23
C GLY A 51 1.93 -6.91 8.69
N GLY A 52 1.38 -5.88 8.05
CA GLY A 52 1.76 -4.49 8.26
C GLY A 52 3.16 -4.16 7.72
N TRP A 53 3.59 -2.92 7.91
CA TRP A 53 4.89 -2.44 7.48
C TRP A 53 6.08 -3.22 8.04
N HIS A 54 6.00 -3.78 9.27
CA HIS A 54 7.05 -4.65 9.81
C HIS A 54 7.25 -5.89 8.94
N GLY A 55 6.19 -6.45 8.37
CA GLY A 55 6.27 -7.60 7.46
C GLY A 55 6.90 -7.23 6.12
N VAL A 56 6.58 -6.06 5.58
CA VAL A 56 7.25 -5.51 4.39
C VAL A 56 8.74 -5.32 4.65
N ARG A 57 9.10 -4.68 5.76
CA ARG A 57 10.50 -4.48 6.18
C ARG A 57 11.25 -5.79 6.36
N ALA A 58 10.66 -6.77 7.06
CA ALA A 58 11.27 -8.07 7.29
C ALA A 58 11.48 -8.86 5.98
N TRP A 59 10.53 -8.77 5.04
CA TRP A 59 10.68 -9.34 3.70
C TRP A 59 11.86 -8.69 2.96
N CYS A 60 11.91 -7.36 2.90
CA CYS A 60 13.00 -6.62 2.24
C CYS A 60 14.38 -6.99 2.81
N GLN A 61 14.51 -6.96 4.15
CA GLN A 61 15.77 -7.27 4.84
C GLN A 61 16.20 -8.73 4.67
N THR A 62 15.25 -9.66 4.52
CA THR A 62 15.57 -11.06 4.26
C THR A 62 16.13 -11.25 2.85
N LEU A 63 15.55 -10.57 1.85
CA LEU A 63 16.11 -10.56 0.49
C LEU A 63 17.48 -9.88 0.43
N ALA A 64 17.68 -8.78 1.16
CA ALA A 64 18.94 -8.03 1.15
C ALA A 64 20.15 -8.86 1.61
N LYS A 65 19.93 -9.88 2.45
CA LYS A 65 21.00 -10.78 2.94
C LYS A 65 21.53 -11.74 1.88
N ASP A 66 20.79 -11.93 0.78
CA ASP A 66 21.11 -12.93 -0.25
C ASP A 66 20.81 -12.36 -1.64
N SER A 67 21.85 -11.79 -2.26
CA SER A 67 21.75 -11.18 -3.59
C SER A 67 21.33 -12.16 -4.69
N GLN A 68 21.59 -13.46 -4.53
CA GLN A 68 21.11 -14.48 -5.47
C GLN A 68 19.61 -14.71 -5.31
N LYS A 69 19.09 -14.78 -4.07
CA LYS A 69 17.63 -14.82 -3.82
C LYS A 69 16.93 -13.60 -4.34
N LEU A 70 17.51 -12.41 -4.15
CA LEU A 70 16.99 -11.16 -4.68
C LEU A 70 16.82 -11.27 -6.20
N LYS A 71 17.88 -11.61 -6.93
CA LYS A 71 17.82 -11.80 -8.38
C LYS A 71 16.79 -12.85 -8.80
N ALA A 72 16.76 -14.00 -8.12
CA ALA A 72 15.80 -15.07 -8.41
C ALA A 72 14.34 -14.64 -8.19
N HIS A 73 14.07 -13.72 -7.27
CA HIS A 73 12.74 -13.12 -7.09
C HIS A 73 12.36 -12.18 -8.23
N PHE A 74 13.31 -11.41 -8.78
CA PHE A 74 13.06 -10.46 -9.87
C PHE A 74 13.05 -11.11 -11.27
N GLU A 75 13.78 -12.20 -11.48
CA GLU A 75 13.88 -12.90 -12.78
C GLU A 75 12.52 -13.28 -13.41
N PRO A 76 11.56 -13.89 -12.68
CA PRO A 76 10.27 -14.25 -13.25
C PRO A 76 9.31 -13.06 -13.40
N LEU A 77 9.66 -11.90 -12.83
CA LEU A 77 8.81 -10.72 -12.81
C LEU A 77 9.16 -9.77 -13.95
N ASP A 78 8.13 -9.17 -14.54
CA ASP A 78 8.27 -8.00 -15.39
C ASP A 78 8.28 -6.71 -14.54
N MET A 79 7.65 -6.74 -13.35
CA MET A 79 7.61 -5.63 -12.39
C MET A 79 7.45 -6.17 -10.96
N LEU A 80 8.09 -5.51 -9.99
CA LEU A 80 7.85 -5.70 -8.56
C LEU A 80 7.32 -4.40 -7.97
N ILE A 81 6.18 -4.46 -7.31
CA ILE A 81 5.60 -3.32 -6.59
C ILE A 81 5.74 -3.58 -5.09
N ILE A 82 6.34 -2.63 -4.39
CA ILE A 82 6.39 -2.61 -2.92
C ILE A 82 5.52 -1.45 -2.45
N HIS A 83 4.48 -1.79 -1.71
CA HIS A 83 3.56 -0.85 -1.09
C HIS A 83 3.88 -0.68 0.39
N ILE A 84 3.87 0.58 0.82
CA ILE A 84 4.00 1.00 2.21
C ILE A 84 3.31 2.36 2.38
N ASP A 85 2.50 2.50 3.42
CA ASP A 85 1.81 3.75 3.72
C ASP A 85 2.79 4.78 4.30
N ALA A 86 2.64 6.06 3.93
CA ALA A 86 3.57 7.10 4.35
C ALA A 86 3.49 7.44 5.85
N ASP A 87 2.43 7.03 6.56
CA ASP A 87 2.27 7.22 8.00
C ASP A 87 3.34 6.48 8.81
N VAL A 88 3.88 5.39 8.25
CA VAL A 88 5.04 4.66 8.78
C VAL A 88 6.25 5.56 8.99
N ALA A 89 6.39 6.64 8.22
CA ALA A 89 7.48 7.61 8.40
C ALA A 89 7.48 8.29 9.78
N ARG A 90 6.34 8.27 10.50
CA ARG A 90 6.20 8.79 11.86
C ARG A 90 6.49 7.77 12.96
N GLU A 91 6.67 6.50 12.62
CA GLU A 91 7.04 5.48 13.59
C GLU A 91 8.42 5.80 14.16
N ASN A 92 8.59 5.65 15.48
CA ASN A 92 9.83 6.03 16.17
C ASN A 92 11.08 5.33 15.61
N GLU A 93 10.90 4.11 15.09
CA GLU A 93 11.98 3.32 14.49
C GLU A 93 12.45 3.85 13.12
N ILE A 94 11.58 4.58 12.42
CA ILE A 94 11.80 5.06 11.04
C ILE A 94 12.08 6.56 11.05
N ASN A 95 11.20 7.32 11.72
CA ASN A 95 11.32 8.74 12.05
C ASN A 95 11.89 9.60 10.91
N CYS A 96 11.26 9.51 9.74
CA CYS A 96 11.65 10.23 8.53
C CYS A 96 10.52 11.09 7.95
N ALA A 97 9.47 11.35 8.71
CA ALA A 97 8.37 12.22 8.30
C ALA A 97 8.86 13.66 8.11
N MET A 98 8.42 14.29 7.02
CA MET A 98 8.77 15.65 6.64
C MET A 98 7.55 16.58 6.75
N PRO A 99 7.74 17.90 6.86
CA PRO A 99 6.64 18.86 6.80
C PRO A 99 5.84 18.73 5.49
N CYS A 100 4.52 18.91 5.57
CA CYS A 100 3.62 18.92 4.42
C CYS A 100 2.87 20.26 4.40
N PRO A 101 2.75 20.94 3.24
CA PRO A 101 3.11 20.52 1.89
C PRO A 101 4.59 20.74 1.49
N PRO A 102 5.14 19.94 0.54
CA PRO A 102 4.46 18.86 -0.19
C PRO A 102 4.53 17.50 0.54
N ALA A 103 3.54 16.63 0.33
CA ALA A 103 3.54 15.26 0.87
C ALA A 103 4.70 14.40 0.30
N GLN A 104 5.16 14.77 -0.90
CA GLN A 104 6.23 14.11 -1.63
C GLN A 104 7.51 13.97 -0.80
N ASP A 105 7.87 14.97 0.01
CA ASP A 105 9.09 14.93 0.82
C ASP A 105 9.10 13.75 1.81
N THR A 106 7.94 13.44 2.41
CA THR A 106 7.81 12.27 3.30
C THR A 106 7.86 10.97 2.49
N CYS A 107 7.18 10.91 1.34
CA CYS A 107 7.18 9.73 0.48
C CYS A 107 8.60 9.40 -0.04
N GLU A 108 9.37 10.40 -0.45
CA GLU A 108 10.76 10.21 -0.92
C GLU A 108 11.69 9.79 0.22
N ALA A 109 11.56 10.39 1.41
CA ALA A 109 12.31 9.98 2.59
C ALA A 109 12.03 8.52 2.97
N LEU A 110 10.75 8.11 2.93
CA LEU A 110 10.36 6.73 3.21
C LEU A 110 10.80 5.77 2.08
N ALA A 111 10.74 6.19 0.82
CA ALA A 111 11.28 5.42 -0.30
C ALA A 111 12.76 5.09 -0.10
N GLN A 112 13.55 6.06 0.37
CA GLN A 112 14.96 5.83 0.70
C GLN A 112 15.13 4.80 1.84
N GLN A 113 14.25 4.80 2.84
CA GLN A 113 14.25 3.78 3.90
C GLN A 113 13.95 2.38 3.34
N VAL A 114 12.97 2.25 2.45
CA VAL A 114 12.65 0.97 1.79
C VAL A 114 13.85 0.47 0.97
N MET A 115 14.50 1.36 0.22
CA MET A 115 15.73 1.03 -0.52
C MET A 115 16.85 0.57 0.41
N ASN A 116 17.01 1.19 1.59
CA ASN A 116 17.97 0.74 2.59
C ASN A 116 17.61 -0.66 3.12
N TRP A 117 16.32 -0.99 3.29
CA TRP A 117 15.90 -2.32 3.73
C TRP A 117 16.17 -3.40 2.67
N LEU A 118 16.01 -3.07 1.39
CA LEU A 118 16.32 -3.97 0.26
C LEU A 118 17.83 -4.15 0.04
N GLY A 119 18.65 -3.31 0.66
CA GLY A 119 20.07 -3.20 0.40
C GLY A 119 20.34 -2.38 -0.86
N HIS A 120 21.47 -1.65 -0.86
CA HIS A 120 21.86 -0.71 -1.92
C HIS A 120 22.13 -1.35 -3.30
N SER A 121 21.99 -2.67 -3.42
CA SER A 121 22.30 -3.46 -4.62
C SER A 121 21.15 -3.56 -5.62
N VAL A 122 19.91 -3.20 -5.23
CA VAL A 122 18.75 -3.24 -6.13
C VAL A 122 18.83 -2.03 -7.07
N THR A 123 19.30 -2.27 -8.29
CA THR A 123 19.40 -1.30 -9.40
C THR A 123 18.42 -1.68 -10.50
N GLU A 124 17.22 -2.10 -10.12
CA GLU A 124 16.29 -2.75 -11.03
C GLU A 124 15.26 -1.75 -11.58
N ASP A 125 15.29 -1.55 -12.90
CA ASP A 125 14.26 -0.82 -13.67
C ASP A 125 12.83 -1.37 -13.48
N LYS A 126 12.72 -2.55 -12.85
CA LYS A 126 11.48 -3.27 -12.58
C LYS A 126 10.85 -2.95 -11.24
N LEU A 127 11.55 -2.25 -10.34
CA LEU A 127 11.04 -1.93 -9.00
C LEU A 127 10.18 -0.65 -9.05
N VAL A 128 8.98 -0.75 -8.50
CA VAL A 128 8.09 0.38 -8.28
C VAL A 128 7.79 0.47 -6.79
N LEU A 129 8.14 1.60 -6.18
CA LEU A 129 7.72 1.92 -4.81
C LEU A 129 6.38 2.64 -4.87
N CYS A 130 5.39 2.10 -4.17
CA CYS A 130 4.02 2.57 -4.13
C CYS A 130 3.70 3.11 -2.74
N ILE A 131 3.87 4.43 -2.56
CA ILE A 131 3.75 5.08 -1.25
C ILE A 131 2.60 6.09 -1.28
N PRO A 132 1.38 5.70 -0.88
CA PRO A 132 0.27 6.65 -0.77
C PRO A 132 0.55 7.66 0.35
N ALA A 133 0.06 8.89 0.16
CA ALA A 133 0.20 9.95 1.14
C ALA A 133 -0.62 9.63 2.40
N ASP A 134 0.02 9.71 3.57
CA ASP A 134 -0.46 9.18 4.85
C ASP A 134 -0.76 7.68 4.81
N ASN A 135 -1.89 7.26 4.23
CA ASN A 135 -2.22 5.85 4.02
C ASN A 135 -3.07 5.64 2.78
N THR A 136 -3.28 4.38 2.40
CA THR A 136 -3.98 4.00 1.16
C THR A 136 -5.39 4.60 1.06
N GLU A 137 -6.06 4.83 2.19
CA GLU A 137 -7.38 5.48 2.24
C GLU A 137 -7.39 6.91 1.67
N ALA A 138 -6.25 7.61 1.59
CA ALA A 138 -6.16 8.88 0.89
C ALA A 138 -6.56 8.75 -0.59
N TRP A 139 -6.15 7.68 -1.27
CA TRP A 139 -6.55 7.41 -2.65
C TRP A 139 -8.04 7.07 -2.76
N ILE A 140 -8.58 6.36 -1.78
CA ILE A 140 -10.01 6.04 -1.72
C ILE A 140 -10.83 7.33 -1.57
N LEU A 141 -10.45 8.24 -0.67
CA LEU A 141 -11.09 9.55 -0.55
C LEU A 141 -10.96 10.37 -1.83
N ALA A 142 -9.82 10.30 -2.50
CA ALA A 142 -9.60 10.99 -3.77
C ALA A 142 -10.52 10.49 -4.87
N ALA A 143 -10.71 9.18 -4.97
CA ALA A 143 -11.55 8.58 -5.99
C ALA A 143 -13.06 8.68 -5.68
N HIS A 144 -13.45 8.53 -4.42
CA HIS A 144 -14.85 8.27 -4.05
C HIS A 144 -15.55 9.38 -3.27
N ASP A 145 -14.83 10.32 -2.69
CA ASP A 145 -15.42 11.43 -1.93
C ASP A 145 -15.00 12.80 -2.48
N THR A 146 -15.36 13.06 -3.73
CA THR A 146 -15.05 14.31 -4.44
C THR A 146 -15.69 15.57 -3.83
N GLN A 147 -16.54 15.42 -2.81
CA GLN A 147 -17.19 16.53 -2.11
C GLN A 147 -16.52 16.86 -0.77
N THR A 148 -15.48 16.12 -0.39
CA THR A 148 -14.76 16.43 0.84
C THR A 148 -14.07 17.78 0.75
N THR A 149 -14.04 18.52 1.87
CA THR A 149 -13.34 19.82 1.91
C THR A 149 -11.82 19.68 1.76
N TYR A 150 -11.30 18.46 1.83
CA TYR A 150 -9.89 18.14 1.63
C TYR A 150 -9.50 18.09 0.14
N HIS A 151 -10.43 18.33 -0.79
CA HIS A 151 -10.14 18.50 -2.23
C HIS A 151 -9.84 19.95 -2.62
N ALA A 152 -9.63 20.84 -1.65
CA ALA A 152 -9.46 22.27 -1.86
C ALA A 152 -8.04 22.75 -1.46
N PRO A 153 -7.00 22.43 -2.24
CA PRO A 153 -5.69 23.03 -2.06
C PRO A 153 -5.73 24.54 -2.39
N PRO A 154 -4.91 25.39 -1.73
CA PRO A 154 -3.88 25.04 -0.75
C PRO A 154 -4.39 24.94 0.70
N ASP A 155 -5.66 25.26 0.96
CA ASP A 155 -6.18 25.37 2.33
C ASP A 155 -6.24 24.02 3.04
N LYS A 156 -6.61 22.96 2.31
CA LYS A 156 -6.71 21.58 2.82
C LYS A 156 -6.31 20.59 1.73
N PRO A 157 -5.01 20.43 1.43
CA PRO A 157 -4.56 19.40 0.49
C PRO A 157 -4.78 18.01 1.10
N LEU A 158 -5.54 17.15 0.41
CA LEU A 158 -5.86 15.78 0.86
C LEU A 158 -4.61 14.98 1.19
N GLU A 159 -3.54 15.17 0.41
CA GLU A 159 -2.25 14.52 0.58
C GLU A 159 -1.53 14.90 1.89
N CYS A 160 -1.89 16.01 2.55
CA CYS A 160 -1.34 16.39 3.85
C CYS A 160 -2.26 16.03 5.02
N VAL A 161 -3.39 15.38 4.76
CA VAL A 161 -4.34 15.02 5.80
C VAL A 161 -3.87 13.79 6.54
N GLN A 162 -3.64 13.94 7.84
CA GLN A 162 -3.34 12.81 8.71
C GLN A 162 -4.60 11.98 8.99
N LYS A 163 -4.45 10.66 8.94
CA LYS A 163 -5.50 9.67 9.18
C LYS A 163 -6.72 9.82 8.25
N PRO A 164 -6.55 9.74 6.91
CA PRO A 164 -7.67 9.81 5.99
C PRO A 164 -8.68 8.66 6.19
N ASP A 165 -8.24 7.50 6.66
CA ASP A 165 -9.07 6.39 7.12
C ASP A 165 -10.13 6.80 8.18
N MET A 166 -9.76 7.72 9.08
CA MET A 166 -10.67 8.23 10.09
C MET A 166 -11.75 9.13 9.48
N ILE A 167 -11.46 9.85 8.40
CA ILE A 167 -12.46 10.65 7.68
C ILE A 167 -13.50 9.71 7.07
N ILE A 168 -13.07 8.67 6.35
CA ILE A 168 -13.96 7.64 5.79
C ILE A 168 -14.84 7.03 6.90
N SER A 169 -14.22 6.68 8.03
CA SER A 169 -14.92 6.06 9.16
C SER A 169 -15.93 7.01 9.82
N ASN A 170 -15.59 8.29 9.97
CA ASN A 170 -16.38 9.29 10.68
C ASN A 170 -17.50 9.91 9.84
N GLN A 171 -17.42 9.86 8.51
CA GLN A 171 -18.39 10.53 7.63
C GLN A 171 -19.81 9.94 7.70
N ARG A 172 -20.05 8.88 8.48
CA ARG A 172 -21.38 8.26 8.70
C ARG A 172 -22.18 8.16 7.40
N TYR A 173 -21.51 7.82 6.30
CA TYR A 173 -22.05 7.92 4.96
C TYR A 173 -23.50 7.40 4.92
N LYS A 174 -24.45 8.30 4.62
CA LYS A 174 -25.86 7.93 4.45
C LYS A 174 -26.04 7.35 3.05
N LYS A 175 -27.05 6.49 2.85
CA LYS A 175 -27.37 5.96 1.51
C LYS A 175 -27.55 7.12 0.52
N PRO A 176 -27.06 7.01 -0.74
CA PRO A 176 -26.46 5.83 -1.37
C PRO A 176 -24.95 5.68 -1.17
N ARG A 177 -24.26 6.66 -0.56
CA ARG A 177 -22.79 6.75 -0.52
C ARG A 177 -22.13 5.94 0.59
N ARG A 178 -22.86 4.99 1.18
CA ARG A 178 -22.40 4.23 2.35
C ARG A 178 -21.37 3.16 1.98
N LEU A 179 -20.09 3.49 2.10
CA LEU A 179 -18.97 2.58 1.83
C LEU A 179 -18.89 1.44 2.86
N LEU A 180 -19.20 1.70 4.15
CA LEU A 180 -19.21 0.71 5.23
C LEU A 180 -20.61 0.56 5.87
N ARG A 181 -21.16 -0.66 5.88
CA ARG A 181 -22.38 -0.96 6.66
C ARG A 181 -22.02 -0.95 8.15
N THR A 182 -22.80 -0.30 9.01
CA THR A 182 -22.64 -0.44 10.47
C THR A 182 -23.80 -1.21 11.08
N LYS A 183 -23.53 -1.91 12.19
CA LYS A 183 -24.55 -2.46 13.10
C LYS A 183 -24.16 -2.03 14.52
N GLU A 184 -25.09 -1.47 15.29
CA GLU A 184 -24.87 -1.05 16.69
C GLU A 184 -23.67 -0.08 16.87
N GLY A 185 -23.53 0.88 15.96
CA GLY A 185 -22.48 1.91 16.05
C GLY A 185 -21.07 1.43 15.66
N LYS A 186 -20.87 0.15 15.33
CA LYS A 186 -19.59 -0.40 14.88
C LYS A 186 -19.59 -0.71 13.38
N PRO A 187 -18.48 -0.48 12.65
CA PRO A 187 -18.31 -0.97 11.29
C PRO A 187 -18.57 -2.48 11.22
N LYS A 188 -19.56 -2.89 10.43
CA LYS A 188 -19.87 -4.30 10.19
C LYS A 188 -19.02 -4.73 9.00
N LYS A 189 -17.92 -5.44 9.26
CA LYS A 189 -17.23 -6.21 8.20
C LYS A 189 -18.30 -7.07 7.52
N THR A 190 -18.47 -6.91 6.21
CA THR A 190 -19.25 -7.86 5.42
C THR A 190 -18.55 -9.20 5.54
N LYS A 191 -19.14 -10.14 6.30
CA LYS A 191 -18.80 -11.55 6.14
C LYS A 191 -19.14 -11.89 4.70
N ARG A 192 -18.15 -11.96 3.83
CA ARG A 192 -18.22 -12.68 2.56
C ARG A 192 -17.10 -13.70 2.59
N ASP A 193 -17.53 -14.93 2.86
CA ASP A 193 -17.08 -16.18 2.24
C ASP A 193 -15.64 -16.17 1.76
N TYR A 194 -14.72 -16.43 2.69
CA TYR A 194 -13.46 -17.08 2.33
C TYR A 194 -13.81 -18.53 1.97
N GLN A 195 -14.18 -18.75 0.70
CA GLN A 195 -14.11 -20.05 0.05
C GLN A 195 -12.94 -20.04 -0.92
#